data_AF-B9XAC9-F1
#
_entry.id   AF-B9XAC9-F1
#
_cell.length_a   1.000
_cell.length_b   1.000
_cell.length_c   1.000
_cell.angle_alpha   90.00
_cell.angle_beta   90.00
_cell.angle_gamma   90.00
#
_symmetry.space_group_name_H-M   'P 1'
#
loop_
_entity.id
_entity.type
_entity.pdbx_description
1 polymer ?
#
loop_
_entity_poly.entity_id
_entity_poly.type
_entity_poly.pdbx_seq_one_letter_code
_entity_poly.pdbx_strand_id
1 'polypeptide(L)'
;MAIIVTLALRNSSDPVYRGIRLSVWLEGYNRYSQKPLKVREANHEAASEAVRHLGTNAIPRLLSMLRARDSDSTRRLIDLLRKQHFIKIPPVPSDDKNYEAEYAFIILGASASNAVPELVRIYGMNRSLDARRAILTSLEYIGPAARDAVPFLLQELTNTNPILRAESIRALGAIHSQPEIVVPSLTKYLHDADVRSDAGNSLALFGVSARSEPTEVLKPE
;
A
#
# COMPACT_ATOMS: atom_id res chain seq x y z
N MET A 1 10.82 -37.21 -18.50
CA MET A 1 10.35 -35.81 -18.67
C MET A 1 10.26 -35.20 -17.27
N ALA A 2 11.37 -34.67 -16.78
CA ALA A 2 11.48 -34.09 -15.44
C ALA A 2 11.08 -32.61 -15.51
N ILE A 3 9.90 -32.29 -14.98
CA ILE A 3 9.50 -30.89 -14.76
C ILE A 3 10.16 -30.47 -13.44
N ILE A 4 11.40 -30.00 -13.55
CA ILE A 4 12.06 -29.22 -12.51
C ILE A 4 11.45 -27.82 -12.59
N VAL A 5 10.27 -27.63 -11.98
CA VAL A 5 9.82 -26.30 -11.57
C VAL A 5 10.51 -26.06 -10.24
N THR A 6 11.71 -25.49 -10.32
CA THR A 6 12.45 -25.02 -9.14
C THR A 6 11.61 -23.93 -8.49
N LEU A 7 10.94 -24.29 -7.39
CA LEU A 7 10.44 -23.35 -6.39
C LEU A 7 11.60 -22.49 -5.89
N ALA A 8 11.88 -21.38 -6.59
CA ALA A 8 12.76 -20.31 -6.14
C ALA A 8 12.02 -19.32 -5.20
N LEU A 9 11.10 -19.83 -4.37
CA LEU A 9 10.50 -19.10 -3.25
C LEU A 9 11.08 -19.60 -1.92
N ARG A 10 12.40 -19.82 -1.88
CA ARG A 10 13.12 -20.28 -0.69
C ARG A 10 14.00 -19.12 -0.20
N ASN A 11 13.60 -18.54 0.93
CA ASN A 11 14.16 -17.36 1.60
C ASN A 11 13.97 -16.03 0.87
N SER A 12 12.92 -15.29 1.23
CA SER A 12 12.92 -13.83 1.10
C SER A 12 13.98 -13.28 2.07
N SER A 13 15.25 -13.31 1.66
CA SER A 13 16.33 -12.70 2.41
C SER A 13 15.97 -11.24 2.67
N ASP A 14 15.96 -10.85 3.93
CA ASP A 14 15.76 -9.46 4.32
C ASP A 14 16.88 -8.62 3.67
N PRO A 15 16.58 -7.77 2.68
CA PRO A 15 17.62 -7.11 1.90
C PRO A 15 18.43 -6.18 2.80
N VAL A 16 19.72 -6.02 2.50
CA VAL A 16 20.66 -5.31 3.36
C VAL A 16 21.12 -4.02 2.70
N TYR A 17 21.00 -2.90 3.43
CA TYR A 17 21.54 -1.60 3.05
C TYR A 17 22.47 -1.11 4.15
N ARG A 18 23.73 -0.76 3.78
CA ARG A 18 24.80 -0.36 4.71
C ARG A 18 25.01 -1.35 5.87
N GLY A 19 24.93 -2.65 5.58
CA GLY A 19 25.10 -3.72 6.58
C GLY A 19 23.91 -3.92 7.54
N ILE A 20 22.84 -3.14 7.39
CA ILE A 20 21.61 -3.23 8.21
C ILE A 20 20.47 -3.78 7.34
N ARG A 21 19.70 -4.72 7.92
CA ARG A 21 18.53 -5.32 7.26
C ARG A 21 17.43 -4.29 7.04
N LEU A 22 16.69 -4.42 5.94
CA LEU A 22 15.56 -3.54 5.61
C LEU A 22 14.52 -3.53 6.73
N SER A 23 14.18 -4.68 7.34
CA SER A 23 13.20 -4.66 8.44
C SER A 23 13.59 -3.74 9.61
N VAL A 24 14.89 -3.59 9.87
CA VAL A 24 15.39 -2.72 10.95
C VAL A 24 15.34 -1.25 10.52
N TRP A 25 15.61 -0.96 9.24
CA TRP A 25 15.41 0.38 8.70
C TRP A 25 13.94 0.80 8.77
N LEU A 26 13.02 -0.11 8.42
CA LEU A 26 11.59 0.16 8.40
C LEU A 26 11.00 0.48 9.79
N GLU A 27 11.61 0.03 10.89
CA GLU A 27 11.23 0.47 12.25
C GLU A 27 11.31 2.01 12.42
N GLY A 28 12.01 2.71 11.53
CA GLY A 28 11.98 4.18 11.45
C GLY A 28 10.59 4.76 11.18
N TYR A 29 9.68 3.99 10.58
CA TYR A 29 8.28 4.34 10.35
C TYR A 29 7.36 4.02 11.52
N ASN A 30 7.87 3.46 12.62
CA ASN A 30 7.07 3.05 13.77
C ASN A 30 6.25 4.23 14.34
N ARG A 31 4.92 4.13 14.23
CA ARG A 31 3.96 5.15 14.67
C ARG A 31 3.98 5.40 16.18
N TYR A 32 4.31 4.38 16.96
CA TYR A 32 4.30 4.39 18.42
C TYR A 32 5.68 4.63 19.03
N SER A 33 6.66 5.03 18.21
CA SER A 33 7.99 5.39 18.68
C SER A 33 7.92 6.52 19.70
N GLN A 34 8.38 6.26 20.93
CA GLN A 34 8.47 7.25 22.01
C GLN A 34 9.70 8.18 21.89
N LYS A 35 10.45 8.08 20.78
CA LYS A 35 11.64 8.92 20.56
C LYS A 35 11.24 10.40 20.30
N PRO A 36 12.11 11.37 20.59
CA PRO A 36 11.87 12.77 20.27
C PRO A 36 11.57 12.99 18.78
N LEU A 37 10.74 13.99 18.44
CA LEU A 37 10.28 14.24 17.07
C LEU A 37 11.43 14.31 16.05
N LYS A 38 12.47 15.10 16.33
CA LYS A 38 13.65 15.22 15.46
C LYS A 38 14.32 13.88 15.16
N VAL A 39 14.35 12.97 16.15
CA VAL A 39 14.93 11.63 15.99
C VAL A 39 14.01 10.74 15.16
N ARG A 40 12.69 10.88 15.30
CA ARG A 40 11.71 10.16 14.48
C ARG A 40 11.79 10.59 13.02
N GLU A 41 11.87 11.89 12.75
CA GLU A 41 12.05 12.44 11.40
C GLU A 41 13.35 11.93 10.76
N ALA A 42 14.46 11.95 11.50
CA ALA A 42 15.73 11.41 11.02
C ALA A 42 15.66 9.91 10.71
N ASN A 43 14.98 9.12 11.56
CA ASN A 43 14.81 7.68 11.29
C ASN A 43 13.90 7.44 10.09
N HIS A 44 12.83 8.21 9.94
CA HIS A 44 11.91 8.13 8.81
C HIS A 44 12.64 8.42 7.50
N GLU A 45 13.49 9.45 7.49
CA GLU A 45 14.30 9.78 6.31
C GLU A 45 15.32 8.68 6.01
N ALA A 46 16.03 8.17 7.01
CA ALA A 46 16.99 7.08 6.83
C ALA A 46 16.32 5.79 6.31
N ALA A 47 15.11 5.48 6.79
CA ALA A 47 14.31 4.37 6.29
C ALA A 47 13.92 4.58 4.81
N SER A 48 13.47 5.79 4.48
CA SER A 48 13.08 6.15 3.11
C SER A 48 14.26 6.07 2.15
N GLU A 49 15.43 6.49 2.60
CA GLU A 49 16.67 6.37 1.84
C GLU A 49 17.06 4.91 1.60
N ALA A 50 16.93 4.04 2.61
CA ALA A 50 17.16 2.62 2.45
C ALA A 50 16.19 1.99 1.42
N VAL A 51 14.90 2.36 1.46
CA VAL A 51 13.90 1.88 0.50
C VAL A 51 14.23 2.37 -0.91
N ARG A 52 14.55 3.65 -1.10
CA ARG A 52 14.95 4.21 -2.40
C ARG A 52 16.18 3.51 -2.98
N HIS A 53 17.19 3.25 -2.16
CA HIS A 53 18.40 2.55 -2.60
C HIS A 53 18.16 1.09 -2.96
N LEU A 54 17.36 0.38 -2.18
CA LEU A 54 17.05 -1.02 -2.44
C LEU A 54 16.11 -1.19 -3.64
N GLY A 55 15.23 -0.21 -3.88
CA GLY A 55 14.25 -0.24 -4.94
C GLY A 55 13.37 -1.49 -4.87
N THR A 56 13.10 -2.10 -6.03
CA THR A 56 12.23 -3.28 -6.14
C THR A 56 12.75 -4.53 -5.40
N ASN A 57 14.03 -4.55 -4.98
CA ASN A 57 14.55 -5.63 -4.13
C ASN A 57 13.90 -5.64 -2.73
N ALA A 58 13.28 -4.54 -2.31
CA ALA A 58 12.51 -4.47 -1.07
C ALA A 58 11.20 -5.29 -1.14
N ILE A 59 10.61 -5.42 -2.33
CA ILE A 59 9.23 -5.89 -2.53
C ILE A 59 8.95 -7.26 -1.88
N PRO A 60 9.78 -8.31 -2.05
CA PRO A 60 9.51 -9.60 -1.41
C PRO A 60 9.39 -9.49 0.11
N ARG A 61 10.17 -8.60 0.73
CA ARG A 61 10.13 -8.36 2.17
C ARG A 61 8.86 -7.61 2.57
N LEU A 62 8.49 -6.56 1.85
CA LEU A 62 7.27 -5.79 2.12
C LEU A 62 6.01 -6.67 2.00
N LEU A 63 5.94 -7.51 0.97
CA LEU A 63 4.86 -8.49 0.80
C LEU A 63 4.83 -9.51 1.95
N SER A 64 5.99 -9.91 2.48
CA SER A 64 6.04 -10.80 3.66
C SER A 64 5.48 -10.13 4.92
N MET A 65 5.70 -8.82 5.06
CA MET A 65 5.20 -8.04 6.20
C MET A 65 3.68 -7.88 6.14
N LEU A 66 3.12 -7.61 4.95
CA LEU A 66 1.66 -7.56 4.74
C LEU A 66 0.96 -8.92 4.93
N ARG A 67 1.70 -10.03 4.83
CA ARG A 67 1.19 -11.38 5.14
C ARG A 67 1.21 -11.70 6.63
N ALA A 68 1.95 -10.95 7.45
CA ALA A 68 2.10 -11.23 8.87
C ALA A 68 0.75 -11.04 9.60
N ARG A 69 0.41 -11.99 10.45
CA ARG A 69 -0.79 -11.94 11.29
C ARG A 69 -0.42 -12.26 12.71
N ASP A 70 -0.77 -11.35 13.62
CA ASP A 70 -0.76 -11.68 15.04
C ASP A 70 -2.06 -12.37 15.42
N SER A 71 -1.96 -13.38 16.28
CA SER A 71 -3.11 -13.88 17.02
C SER A 71 -3.54 -12.86 18.08
N ASP A 72 -4.80 -12.89 18.52
CA ASP A 72 -5.27 -11.99 19.58
C ASP A 72 -4.48 -12.17 20.88
N SER A 73 -4.03 -13.41 21.16
CA SER A 73 -3.14 -13.72 22.28
C SER A 73 -1.76 -13.07 22.11
N THR A 74 -1.22 -13.05 20.89
CA THR A 74 0.04 -12.38 20.57
C THR A 74 -0.08 -10.87 20.79
N ARG A 75 -1.19 -10.23 20.39
CA ARG A 75 -1.43 -8.80 20.63
C ARG A 75 -1.50 -8.48 22.11
N ARG A 76 -2.31 -9.23 22.88
CA ARG A 76 -2.42 -9.06 24.33
C ARG A 76 -1.07 -9.20 25.01
N LEU A 77 -0.25 -10.17 24.58
CA LEU A 77 1.10 -10.32 25.10
C LEU A 77 1.97 -9.10 24.77
N ILE A 78 1.96 -8.61 23.54
CA ILE A 78 2.71 -7.41 23.15
C ILE A 78 2.26 -6.18 23.95
N ASP A 79 0.95 -6.00 24.15
CA ASP A 79 0.42 -4.90 24.96
C ASP A 79 0.85 -4.97 26.42
N LEU A 80 0.92 -6.18 26.98
CA LEU A 80 1.46 -6.40 28.32
C LEU A 80 2.96 -6.09 28.37
N LEU A 81 3.73 -6.56 27.39
CA LEU A 81 5.17 -6.32 27.31
C LEU A 81 5.50 -4.83 27.11
N ARG A 82 4.69 -4.09 26.33
CA ARG A 82 4.83 -2.63 26.15
C ARG A 82 4.66 -1.85 27.46
N LYS A 83 3.82 -2.33 28.37
CA LYS A 83 3.62 -1.71 29.70
C LYS A 83 4.81 -1.97 30.65
N GLN A 84 5.67 -2.93 30.32
CA GLN A 84 6.85 -3.27 31.11
C GLN A 84 8.08 -2.52 30.59
N HIS A 85 8.43 -1.44 31.29
CA HIS A 85 9.54 -0.54 30.98
C HIS A 85 10.93 -1.21 30.94
N PHE A 86 11.06 -2.44 31.45
CA PHE A 86 12.34 -3.16 31.52
C PHE A 86 12.65 -4.00 30.27
N ILE A 87 11.66 -4.31 29.42
CA ILE A 87 11.88 -5.04 28.16
C ILE A 87 12.09 -4.02 27.05
N LYS A 88 13.36 -3.84 26.66
CA LYS A 88 13.79 -2.75 25.78
C LYS A 88 13.32 -2.86 24.32
N ILE A 89 12.83 -4.03 23.88
CA ILE A 89 12.36 -4.24 22.49
C ILE A 89 11.17 -5.22 22.50
N PRO A 90 9.92 -4.75 22.65
CA PRO A 90 8.75 -5.60 22.45
C PRO A 90 8.67 -6.04 20.97
N PRO A 91 8.07 -7.21 20.66
CA PRO A 91 7.86 -7.63 19.27
C PRO A 91 7.01 -6.60 18.52
N VAL A 92 7.37 -6.29 17.27
CA VAL A 92 6.61 -5.36 16.41
C VAL A 92 5.29 -6.01 15.98
N PRO A 93 4.12 -5.42 16.34
CA PRO A 93 2.82 -5.88 15.88
C PRO A 93 2.66 -5.88 14.37
N SER A 94 1.74 -6.71 13.89
CA SER A 94 1.34 -6.84 12.50
C SER A 94 0.77 -5.54 11.92
N ASP A 95 0.07 -4.73 12.72
CA ASP A 95 -0.39 -3.40 12.33
C ASP A 95 0.77 -2.42 12.08
N ASP A 96 1.81 -2.46 12.91
CA ASP A 96 3.04 -1.68 12.68
C ASP A 96 3.75 -2.16 11.41
N LYS A 97 3.89 -3.48 11.22
CA LYS A 97 4.47 -4.06 9.98
C LYS A 97 3.68 -3.69 8.73
N ASN A 98 2.35 -3.65 8.80
CA ASN A 98 1.51 -3.25 7.68
C ASN A 98 1.75 -1.78 7.31
N TYR A 99 1.85 -0.91 8.31
CA TYR A 99 2.15 0.50 8.12
C TYR A 99 3.56 0.74 7.58
N GLU A 100 4.55 0.03 8.10
CA GLU A 100 5.92 0.05 7.61
C GLU A 100 6.01 -0.37 6.12
N ALA A 101 5.29 -1.44 5.76
CA ALA A 101 5.24 -1.91 4.39
C ALA A 101 4.50 -0.93 3.46
N GLU A 102 3.39 -0.36 3.91
CA GLU A 102 2.63 0.68 3.20
C GLU A 102 3.54 1.86 2.85
N TYR A 103 4.27 2.42 3.82
CA TYR A 103 5.20 3.53 3.58
C TYR A 103 6.30 3.17 2.59
N ALA A 104 6.85 1.98 2.69
CA ALA A 104 7.86 1.54 1.73
C ALA A 104 7.28 1.41 0.31
N PHE A 105 6.05 0.91 0.14
CA PHE A 105 5.38 0.90 -1.16
C PHE A 105 5.10 2.32 -1.69
N ILE A 106 4.71 3.25 -0.83
CA ILE A 106 4.55 4.68 -1.18
C ILE A 106 5.86 5.25 -1.74
N ILE A 107 6.99 4.97 -1.08
CA ILE A 107 8.31 5.43 -1.54
C ILE A 107 8.72 4.78 -2.87
N LEU A 108 8.39 3.51 -3.08
CA LEU A 108 8.66 2.83 -4.35
C LEU A 108 7.77 3.36 -5.49
N GLY A 109 6.52 3.72 -5.19
CA GLY A 109 5.54 4.21 -6.15
C GLY A 109 5.41 3.29 -7.38
N ALA A 110 5.42 3.89 -8.57
CA ALA A 110 5.28 3.17 -9.84
C ALA A 110 6.32 2.04 -10.07
N SER A 111 7.49 2.11 -9.43
CA SER A 111 8.50 1.05 -9.55
C SER A 111 8.04 -0.29 -8.94
N ALA A 112 7.06 -0.27 -8.04
CA ALA A 112 6.48 -1.47 -7.42
C ALA A 112 5.35 -2.12 -8.24
N SER A 113 5.19 -1.78 -9.52
CA SER A 113 4.16 -2.34 -10.41
C SER A 113 4.14 -3.88 -10.46
N ASN A 114 5.29 -4.53 -10.38
CA ASN A 114 5.39 -5.99 -10.34
C ASN A 114 4.83 -6.62 -9.04
N ALA A 115 4.55 -5.83 -8.01
CA ALA A 115 3.91 -6.29 -6.78
C ALA A 115 2.37 -6.39 -6.89
N VAL A 116 1.75 -5.74 -7.89
CA VAL A 116 0.30 -5.58 -7.99
C VAL A 116 -0.49 -6.90 -7.93
N PRO A 117 -0.15 -7.95 -8.70
CA PRO A 117 -0.89 -9.22 -8.62
C PRO A 117 -0.83 -9.86 -7.23
N GLU A 118 0.33 -9.73 -6.58
CA GLU A 118 0.57 -10.33 -5.27
C GLU A 118 -0.09 -9.53 -4.15
N LEU A 119 -0.17 -8.20 -4.26
CA LEU A 119 -0.95 -7.33 -3.37
C LEU A 119 -2.43 -7.71 -3.38
N VAL A 120 -3.03 -7.86 -4.59
CA VAL A 120 -4.43 -8.29 -4.75
C VAL A 120 -4.64 -9.69 -4.14
N ARG A 121 -3.69 -10.61 -4.36
CA ARG A 121 -3.75 -11.96 -3.78
C ARG A 121 -3.71 -11.94 -2.25
N ILE A 122 -2.83 -11.14 -1.64
CA ILE A 122 -2.73 -11.02 -0.18
C ILE A 122 -4.01 -10.43 0.41
N TYR A 123 -4.63 -9.46 -0.26
CA TYR A 123 -5.90 -8.86 0.15
C TYR A 123 -7.00 -9.92 0.31
N GLY A 124 -7.14 -10.81 -0.68
CA GLY A 124 -8.13 -11.88 -0.72
C GLY A 124 -8.00 -12.93 0.39
N MET A 125 -6.87 -13.00 1.11
CA MET A 125 -6.66 -13.96 2.20
C MET A 125 -7.39 -13.61 3.51
N ASN A 126 -8.46 -12.81 3.43
CA ASN A 126 -9.27 -12.32 4.54
C ASN A 126 -8.43 -11.79 5.71
N ARG A 127 -7.58 -10.79 5.43
CA ARG A 127 -6.65 -10.18 6.40
C ARG A 127 -7.30 -9.08 7.24
N SER A 128 -6.58 -8.60 8.26
CA SER A 128 -7.01 -7.49 9.13
C SER A 128 -7.31 -6.22 8.32
N LEU A 129 -8.14 -5.34 8.88
CA LEU A 129 -8.49 -4.07 8.26
C LEU A 129 -7.24 -3.24 7.90
N ASP A 130 -6.23 -3.20 8.77
CA ASP A 130 -4.98 -2.48 8.52
C ASP A 130 -4.20 -3.01 7.32
N ALA A 131 -4.10 -4.34 7.17
CA ALA A 131 -3.40 -4.95 6.03
C ALA A 131 -4.14 -4.66 4.72
N ARG A 132 -5.47 -4.76 4.74
CA ARG A 132 -6.32 -4.45 3.59
C ARG A 132 -6.19 -2.98 3.18
N ARG A 133 -6.25 -2.06 4.15
CA ARG A 133 -6.04 -0.63 3.94
C ARG A 133 -4.66 -0.36 3.33
N ALA A 134 -3.60 -0.89 3.94
CA ALA A 134 -2.22 -0.75 3.46
C ALA A 134 -2.05 -1.21 2.01
N ILE A 135 -2.73 -2.30 1.61
CA ILE A 135 -2.71 -2.80 0.23
C ILE A 135 -3.39 -1.82 -0.72
N LEU A 136 -4.59 -1.34 -0.40
CA LEU A 136 -5.32 -0.40 -1.25
C LEU A 136 -4.55 0.92 -1.41
N THR A 137 -3.99 1.45 -0.32
CA THR A 137 -3.12 2.62 -0.36
C THR A 137 -1.85 2.35 -1.17
N SER A 138 -1.25 1.16 -1.06
CA SER A 138 -0.09 0.81 -1.91
C SER A 138 -0.45 0.83 -3.41
N LEU A 139 -1.63 0.34 -3.79
CA LEU A 139 -2.11 0.40 -5.18
C LEU A 139 -2.36 1.85 -5.64
N GLU A 140 -2.90 2.71 -4.77
CA GLU A 140 -3.06 4.14 -5.04
C GLU A 140 -1.74 4.81 -5.40
N TYR A 141 -0.68 4.59 -4.63
CA TYR A 141 0.63 5.21 -4.85
C TYR A 141 1.48 4.55 -5.94
N ILE A 142 1.22 3.28 -6.27
CA ILE A 142 1.72 2.69 -7.53
C ILE A 142 1.12 3.44 -8.73
N GLY A 143 -0.11 3.92 -8.61
CA GLY A 143 -0.76 4.81 -9.56
C GLY A 143 -1.02 4.12 -10.90
N PRO A 144 -0.77 4.76 -12.06
CA PRO A 144 -1.14 4.23 -13.38
C PRO A 144 -0.58 2.83 -13.67
N ALA A 145 0.57 2.50 -13.08
CA ALA A 145 1.22 1.21 -13.25
C ALA A 145 0.46 0.05 -12.56
N ALA A 146 -0.56 0.34 -11.73
CA ALA A 146 -1.46 -0.62 -11.11
C ALA A 146 -2.79 -0.82 -11.90
N ARG A 147 -2.85 -0.44 -13.18
CA ARG A 147 -4.04 -0.61 -14.03
C ARG A 147 -4.69 -2.02 -14.01
N ASP A 148 -3.88 -3.05 -13.82
CA ASP A 148 -4.35 -4.45 -13.77
C ASP A 148 -5.18 -4.74 -12.50
N ALA A 149 -5.12 -3.87 -11.48
CA ALA A 149 -5.93 -3.95 -10.27
C ALA A 149 -7.32 -3.33 -10.40
N VAL A 150 -7.63 -2.61 -11.49
CA VAL A 150 -8.92 -1.91 -11.67
C VAL A 150 -10.14 -2.83 -11.48
N PRO A 151 -10.21 -4.04 -12.07
CA PRO A 151 -11.36 -4.92 -11.86
C PRO A 151 -11.57 -5.31 -10.39
N PHE A 152 -10.48 -5.54 -9.67
CA PHE A 152 -10.50 -5.84 -8.24
C PHE A 152 -10.98 -4.62 -7.42
N LEU A 153 -10.47 -3.43 -7.72
CA LEU A 153 -10.86 -2.21 -7.02
C LEU A 153 -12.34 -1.85 -7.27
N LEU A 154 -12.84 -2.07 -8.48
CA LEU A 154 -14.27 -1.93 -8.80
C LEU A 154 -15.14 -2.85 -7.95
N GLN A 155 -14.69 -4.09 -7.69
CA GLN A 155 -15.39 -5.00 -6.78
C GLN A 155 -15.39 -4.45 -5.33
N GLU A 156 -14.27 -3.88 -4.87
CA GLU A 156 -14.15 -3.32 -3.52
C GLU A 156 -14.98 -2.05 -3.29
N LEU A 157 -15.53 -1.42 -4.34
CA LEU A 157 -16.54 -0.37 -4.19
C LEU A 157 -17.80 -0.87 -3.46
N THR A 158 -18.08 -2.17 -3.48
CA THR A 158 -19.23 -2.76 -2.78
C THR A 158 -18.93 -3.18 -1.34
N ASN A 159 -17.73 -2.89 -0.83
CA ASN A 159 -17.32 -3.28 0.51
C ASN A 159 -18.20 -2.60 1.58
N THR A 160 -18.67 -3.37 2.56
CA THR A 160 -19.51 -2.86 3.65
C THR A 160 -18.74 -1.94 4.59
N ASN A 161 -17.41 -2.02 4.62
CA ASN A 161 -16.56 -1.14 5.39
C ASN A 161 -16.28 0.16 4.60
N PRO A 162 -16.72 1.34 5.09
CA PRO A 162 -16.55 2.60 4.39
C PRO A 162 -15.09 3.01 4.20
N ILE A 163 -14.19 2.62 5.09
CA ILE A 163 -12.75 2.91 4.96
C ILE A 163 -12.21 2.20 3.73
N LEU A 164 -12.45 0.90 3.58
CA LEU A 164 -11.96 0.13 2.43
C LEU A 164 -12.60 0.62 1.11
N ARG A 165 -13.87 1.02 1.18
CA ARG A 165 -14.59 1.62 0.06
C ARG A 165 -13.93 2.94 -0.39
N ALA A 166 -13.60 3.82 0.56
CA ALA A 166 -12.91 5.09 0.30
C ALA A 166 -11.50 4.89 -0.28
N GLU A 167 -10.70 3.99 0.29
CA GLU A 167 -9.36 3.66 -0.25
C GLU A 167 -9.45 3.14 -1.69
N SER A 168 -10.43 2.28 -1.99
CA SER A 168 -10.63 1.76 -3.35
C SER A 168 -10.97 2.88 -4.34
N ILE A 169 -11.84 3.82 -3.94
CA ILE A 169 -12.22 4.98 -4.75
C ILE A 169 -11.00 5.87 -5.06
N ARG A 170 -10.16 6.13 -4.06
CA ARG A 170 -8.93 6.92 -4.26
C ARG A 170 -7.93 6.18 -5.15
N ALA A 171 -7.72 4.88 -4.92
CA ALA A 171 -6.86 4.07 -5.77
C ALA A 171 -7.31 4.07 -7.24
N LEU A 172 -8.61 3.92 -7.51
CA LEU A 172 -9.16 4.02 -8.88
C LEU A 172 -8.88 5.39 -9.51
N GLY A 173 -8.97 6.46 -8.74
CA GLY A 173 -8.67 7.81 -9.21
C GLY A 173 -7.20 8.01 -9.53
N ALA A 174 -6.31 7.55 -8.65
CA ALA A 174 -4.86 7.64 -8.86
C ALA A 174 -4.35 6.75 -10.00
N ILE A 175 -4.97 5.58 -10.20
CA ILE A 175 -4.69 4.69 -11.33
C ILE A 175 -5.18 5.31 -12.65
N HIS A 176 -6.27 6.08 -12.60
CA HIS A 176 -6.86 6.84 -13.71
C HIS A 176 -7.04 6.06 -15.04
N SER A 177 -7.23 4.74 -14.96
CA SER A 177 -7.32 3.84 -16.10
C SER A 177 -8.76 3.33 -16.30
N GLN A 178 -9.09 2.94 -17.52
CA GLN A 178 -10.41 2.41 -17.89
C GLN A 178 -11.57 3.35 -17.53
N PRO A 179 -11.52 4.64 -17.94
CA PRO A 179 -12.55 5.63 -17.60
C PRO A 179 -13.97 5.18 -17.98
N GLU A 180 -14.11 4.40 -19.05
CA GLU A 180 -15.38 3.88 -19.58
C GLU A 180 -16.15 3.02 -18.57
N ILE A 181 -15.47 2.36 -17.63
CA ILE A 181 -16.10 1.58 -16.55
C ILE A 181 -15.91 2.22 -15.17
N VAL A 182 -14.81 2.95 -14.95
CA VAL A 182 -14.51 3.56 -13.64
C VAL A 182 -15.37 4.78 -13.40
N VAL A 183 -15.48 5.70 -14.36
CA VAL A 183 -16.25 6.94 -14.19
C VAL A 183 -17.72 6.66 -13.86
N PRO A 184 -18.47 5.85 -14.64
CA PRO A 184 -19.86 5.53 -14.31
C PRO A 184 -20.02 4.81 -12.96
N SER A 185 -19.01 4.03 -12.54
CA SER A 185 -19.03 3.35 -11.24
C SER A 185 -18.84 4.33 -10.08
N LEU A 186 -17.89 5.26 -10.19
CA LEU A 186 -17.62 6.28 -9.18
C LEU A 186 -18.75 7.31 -9.06
N THR A 187 -19.43 7.65 -10.16
CA THR A 187 -20.60 8.58 -10.13
C THR A 187 -21.68 8.12 -9.15
N LYS A 188 -21.87 6.81 -8.98
CA LYS A 188 -22.86 6.24 -8.05
C LYS A 188 -22.58 6.62 -6.58
N TYR A 189 -21.34 6.96 -6.25
CA TYR A 189 -20.89 7.27 -4.89
C TYR A 189 -20.85 8.77 -4.57
N LEU A 190 -21.22 9.64 -5.51
CA LEU A 190 -21.28 11.10 -5.27
C LEU A 190 -22.33 11.52 -4.23
N HIS A 191 -23.27 10.62 -3.91
CA HIS A 191 -24.31 10.84 -2.90
C HIS A 191 -24.15 9.94 -1.66
N ASP A 192 -23.11 9.10 -1.62
CA ASP A 192 -22.79 8.28 -0.45
C ASP A 192 -22.13 9.16 0.62
N ALA A 193 -22.76 9.25 1.80
CA ALA A 193 -22.30 10.14 2.86
C ALA A 193 -20.87 9.85 3.33
N ASP A 194 -20.43 8.59 3.28
CA ASP A 194 -19.11 8.21 3.76
C ASP A 194 -18.00 8.55 2.76
N VAL A 195 -18.30 8.51 1.46
CA VAL A 195 -17.27 8.53 0.39
C VAL A 195 -17.50 9.54 -0.73
N ARG A 196 -18.52 10.40 -0.63
CA ARG A 196 -18.82 11.43 -1.66
C ARG A 196 -17.63 12.31 -2.02
N SER A 197 -16.81 12.68 -1.02
CA SER A 197 -15.63 13.53 -1.23
C SER A 197 -14.54 12.79 -2.00
N ASP A 198 -14.26 11.54 -1.63
CA ASP A 198 -13.32 10.68 -2.35
C ASP A 198 -13.79 10.44 -3.79
N ALA A 199 -15.09 10.19 -3.99
CA ALA A 199 -15.65 9.98 -5.32
C ALA A 199 -15.51 11.24 -6.19
N GLY A 200 -15.82 12.43 -5.64
CA GLY A 200 -15.64 13.70 -6.34
C GLY A 200 -14.19 13.97 -6.73
N ASN A 201 -13.25 13.76 -5.80
CA ASN A 201 -11.81 13.95 -6.05
C ASN A 201 -11.29 12.95 -7.09
N SER A 202 -11.70 11.69 -6.99
CA SER A 202 -11.32 10.62 -7.91
C SER A 202 -11.83 10.91 -9.33
N LEU A 203 -13.09 11.34 -9.47
CA LEU A 203 -13.65 11.79 -10.75
C LEU A 203 -12.94 13.03 -11.32
N ALA A 204 -12.50 13.95 -10.48
CA ALA A 204 -11.75 15.13 -10.93
C ALA A 204 -10.42 14.73 -11.59
N LEU A 205 -9.74 13.69 -11.11
CA LEU A 205 -8.50 13.17 -11.72
C LEU A 205 -8.73 12.68 -13.17
N PHE A 206 -9.89 12.11 -13.47
CA PHE A 206 -10.28 11.76 -14.85
C PHE A 206 -10.62 13.01 -15.69
N GLY A 207 -11.23 14.04 -15.08
CA GLY A 207 -11.59 15.29 -15.78
C GLY A 207 -10.41 16.20 -16.15
N VAL A 208 -9.28 16.10 -15.44
CA VAL A 208 -8.05 16.86 -15.74
C VAL A 208 -7.38 16.37 -17.04
N SER A 209 -7.52 15.07 -17.37
CA SER A 209 -6.98 14.51 -18.61
C SER A 209 -7.72 15.04 -19.86
N ALA A 210 -9.03 15.28 -19.77
CA ALA A 210 -9.82 15.86 -20.86
C ALA A 210 -9.45 17.31 -21.21
N ARG A 211 -8.69 18.02 -20.35
CA ARG A 211 -8.20 19.38 -20.62
C ARG A 211 -6.77 19.44 -21.15
N SER A 212 -6.04 18.33 -21.14
CA SER A 212 -4.61 18.29 -21.51
C SER A 212 -4.34 17.62 -22.86
N GLU A 213 -5.35 17.09 -23.53
CA GLU A 213 -5.27 16.78 -24.96
C GLU A 213 -5.30 18.10 -25.77
N PRO A 214 -4.28 18.42 -26.59
CA PRO A 214 -4.35 19.56 -27.48
C PRO A 214 -5.54 19.35 -28.42
N THR A 215 -6.47 20.30 -28.41
CA THR A 215 -7.54 20.39 -29.39
C THR A 215 -6.86 20.42 -30.76
N GLU A 216 -6.96 19.32 -31.50
CA GLU A 216 -6.57 19.28 -32.91
C GLU A 216 -7.44 20.33 -33.59
N VAL A 217 -6.81 21.46 -33.89
CA VAL A 217 -7.44 22.64 -34.49
C VAL A 217 -8.07 22.16 -35.79
N LEU A 218 -9.40 22.11 -35.81
CA LEU A 218 -10.20 22.04 -37.02
C LEU A 218 -9.68 23.11 -37.97
N LYS A 219 -9.00 22.68 -39.03
CA LYS A 219 -8.63 23.56 -40.14
C LYS A 219 -9.94 24.04 -40.78
N PRO A 220 -10.17 25.36 -40.91
CA PRO A 220 -11.28 25.84 -41.73
C PRO A 220 -10.95 25.57 -43.20
N GLU A 221 -11.98 25.12 -43.93
CA GLU A 221 -12.00 24.99 -45.39
C GLU A 221 -11.79 26.33 -46.10
#